data_AF-A0A0R3PD81-F1
#
_entry.id   AF-A0A0R3PD81-F1
#
_cell.length_a   1.000
_cell.length_b   1.000
_cell.length_c   1.000
_cell.angle_alpha   90.00
_cell.angle_beta   90.00
_cell.angle_gamma   90.00
#
_symmetry.space_group_name_H-M   'P 1'
#
loop_
_entity.id
_entity.type
_entity.pdbx_description
1 polymer ?
#
loop_
_entity_poly.entity_id
_entity_poly.type
_entity_poly.pdbx_seq_one_letter_code
_entity_poly.pdbx_strand_id
1 'polypeptide(L)'
;MHADVSAVVKVPLENQNVEVELVTPRGDGSRLVISESNSDSVSPDDLVALAQQLVSARELVKGRAFDRLRTIAEQMEQLRRAAIHVLEEAKRDEELHSVACNMQKYPGQKTEEYVASYRLESDRSWTPIADIVERDQQFASLKTFMKQQIL
;
A
#
# COMPACT_ATOMS: atom_id res chain seq x y z
N MET A 1 38.02 31.25 -24.09
CA MET A 1 37.21 31.71 -22.95
C MET A 1 36.06 30.72 -22.79
N HIS A 2 35.95 30.18 -21.59
CA HIS A 2 35.20 28.97 -21.25
C HIS A 2 33.69 29.11 -21.48
N ALA A 3 33.09 28.05 -22.00
CA ALA A 3 31.65 27.84 -22.00
C ALA A 3 31.20 27.48 -20.58
N ASP A 4 30.13 28.11 -20.09
CA ASP A 4 29.37 27.62 -18.94
C ASP A 4 27.90 27.59 -19.34
N VAL A 5 27.44 26.41 -19.76
CA VAL A 5 26.02 26.09 -19.88
C VAL A 5 25.67 25.34 -18.61
N SER A 6 25.28 26.07 -17.57
CA SER A 6 24.76 25.48 -16.34
C SER A 6 23.38 24.88 -16.59
N ALA A 7 23.37 23.58 -16.89
CA ALA A 7 22.17 22.75 -16.89
C ALA A 7 21.94 22.21 -15.48
N VAL A 8 20.83 22.59 -14.85
CA VAL A 8 20.31 21.92 -13.66
C VAL A 8 18.83 21.63 -13.88
N VAL A 9 18.53 20.40 -14.30
CA VAL A 9 17.22 19.79 -14.04
C VAL A 9 17.46 18.55 -13.22
N LYS A 10 17.25 18.69 -11.91
CA LYS A 10 17.12 17.56 -10.98
C LYS A 10 15.76 17.66 -10.32
N VAL A 11 14.84 16.79 -10.71
CA VAL A 11 13.97 16.09 -9.75
C VAL A 11 13.66 14.70 -10.30
N PRO A 12 14.26 13.63 -9.74
CA PRO A 12 13.69 12.30 -9.80
C PRO A 12 13.18 11.93 -8.41
N LEU A 13 11.86 11.78 -8.26
CA LEU A 13 11.31 10.99 -7.17
C LEU A 13 10.76 9.69 -7.77
N GLU A 14 11.50 8.63 -7.44
CA GLU A 14 11.06 7.24 -7.34
C GLU A 14 11.16 6.33 -8.58
N ASN A 15 12.37 5.76 -8.70
CA ASN A 15 12.64 4.33 -8.86
C ASN A 15 11.93 3.58 -9.99
N GLN A 16 12.06 4.10 -11.20
CA GLN A 16 12.21 3.23 -12.35
C GLN A 16 13.38 3.79 -13.15
N ASN A 17 14.57 3.19 -12.99
CA ASN A 17 15.70 3.44 -13.89
C ASN A 17 15.25 2.99 -15.28
N VAL A 18 14.66 3.89 -16.05
CA VAL A 18 14.55 3.70 -17.49
C VAL A 18 15.94 4.01 -18.00
N GLU A 19 16.73 2.95 -18.21
CA GLU A 19 17.99 3.02 -18.91
C GLU A 19 17.68 3.42 -20.35
N VAL A 20 17.64 4.72 -20.60
CA VAL A 20 17.58 5.26 -21.96
C VAL A 20 18.99 5.29 -22.49
N GLU A 21 19.25 4.46 -23.49
CA GLU A 21 20.50 4.48 -24.24
C GLU A 21 20.71 5.89 -24.81
N LEU A 22 21.67 6.61 -24.23
CA LEU A 22 22.09 7.91 -24.72
C LEU A 22 22.80 7.66 -26.05
N VAL A 23 22.16 8.08 -27.15
CA VAL A 23 22.78 8.03 -28.49
C VAL A 23 24.12 8.77 -28.41
N THR A 24 25.22 8.02 -28.52
CA THR A 24 26.54 8.63 -28.58
C THR A 24 26.63 9.45 -29.86
N PRO A 25 27.18 10.68 -29.83
CA PRO A 25 27.51 11.36 -31.06
C PRO A 25 28.48 10.47 -31.84
N ARG A 26 28.14 10.16 -33.09
CA ARG A 26 28.95 9.33 -33.99
C ARG A 26 30.40 9.85 -33.93
N GLY A 27 31.34 9.02 -33.49
CA GLY A 27 32.72 9.40 -33.09
C GLY A 27 33.61 9.99 -34.18
N ASP A 28 33.07 10.34 -35.34
CA ASP A 28 33.82 10.75 -36.53
C ASP A 28 33.80 12.28 -36.76
N GLY A 29 33.30 13.07 -35.80
CA GLY A 29 33.24 14.54 -35.91
C GLY A 29 32.34 15.06 -37.05
N SER A 30 31.76 14.17 -37.86
CA SER A 30 30.82 14.46 -38.92
C SER A 30 29.47 14.79 -38.30
N ARG A 31 29.25 16.07 -37.98
CA ARG A 31 27.92 16.62 -37.76
C ARG A 31 27.13 16.35 -39.03
N LEU A 32 26.03 15.59 -38.95
CA LEU A 32 25.06 15.51 -40.03
C LEU A 32 24.46 16.91 -40.20
N VAL A 33 25.10 17.71 -41.05
CA VAL A 33 24.49 18.92 -41.58
C VAL A 33 23.50 18.40 -42.59
N ILE A 34 22.24 18.28 -42.18
CA ILE A 34 21.16 18.05 -43.12
C ILE A 34 21.22 19.24 -44.07
N SER A 35 21.59 18.99 -45.32
CA SER A 35 21.57 20.00 -46.37
C SER A 35 20.14 20.53 -46.45
N GLU A 36 19.98 21.86 -46.40
CA GLU A 36 18.70 22.57 -46.45
C GLU A 36 17.83 22.18 -47.67
N SER A 37 18.45 21.59 -48.68
CA SER A 37 17.84 21.07 -49.91
C SER A 37 17.27 19.65 -49.81
N ASN A 38 17.42 18.96 -48.68
CA ASN A 38 16.97 17.56 -48.52
C ASN A 38 16.14 17.32 -47.24
N SER A 39 15.78 18.38 -46.51
CA SER A 39 14.62 18.30 -45.63
C SER A 39 13.38 18.44 -46.51
N ASP A 40 12.53 17.41 -46.58
CA ASP A 40 11.12 17.65 -46.83
C ASP A 40 10.72 18.81 -45.92
N SER A 41 10.23 19.90 -46.51
CA SER A 41 9.81 21.09 -45.78
C SER A 41 8.86 20.63 -44.68
N VAL A 42 9.26 20.78 -43.41
CA VAL A 42 8.44 20.36 -42.26
C VAL A 42 7.06 20.98 -42.44
N SER A 43 6.06 20.14 -42.69
CA SER A 43 4.72 20.62 -42.98
C SER A 43 4.18 21.28 -41.71
N PRO A 44 3.44 22.40 -41.82
CA PRO A 44 2.73 22.96 -40.67
C PRO A 44 1.87 21.90 -39.95
N ASP A 45 1.37 20.88 -40.69
CA ASP A 45 0.62 19.77 -40.12
C ASP A 45 1.45 18.89 -39.17
N ASP A 46 2.74 18.68 -39.45
CA ASP A 46 3.64 17.88 -38.61
C ASP A 46 3.94 18.59 -37.28
N LEU A 47 4.05 19.92 -37.30
CA LEU A 47 4.23 20.72 -36.09
C LEU A 47 3.00 20.68 -35.18
N VAL A 48 1.80 20.72 -35.78
CA VAL A 48 0.54 20.59 -35.05
C VAL A 48 0.40 19.19 -34.45
N ALA A 49 0.74 18.14 -35.22
CA ALA A 49 0.73 16.76 -34.73
C ALA A 49 1.69 16.55 -33.54
N LEU A 50 2.91 17.12 -33.61
CA LEU A 50 3.87 17.08 -32.51
C LEU A 50 3.34 17.82 -31.26
N ALA A 51 2.75 19.00 -31.45
CA ALA A 51 2.17 19.77 -30.35
C ALA A 51 1.03 18.99 -29.65
N GLN A 52 0.18 18.31 -30.43
CA GLN A 52 -0.87 17.43 -29.90
C GLN A 52 -0.27 16.27 -29.11
N GLN A 53 0.75 15.60 -29.65
CA GLN A 53 1.41 14.49 -28.96
C GLN A 53 2.07 14.93 -27.64
N LEU A 54 2.71 16.11 -27.61
CA LEU A 54 3.29 16.67 -26.39
C LEU A 54 2.20 16.93 -25.33
N VAL A 55 1.07 17.51 -25.73
CA VAL A 55 -0.06 17.76 -24.84
C VAL A 55 -0.61 16.43 -24.29
N SER A 56 -0.84 15.43 -25.16
CA SER A 56 -1.28 14.11 -24.74
C SER A 56 -0.31 13.44 -23.78
N ALA A 57 1.00 13.51 -24.05
CA ALA A 57 2.03 12.96 -23.16
C ALA A 57 2.01 13.61 -21.77
N ARG A 58 1.79 14.92 -21.69
CA ARG A 58 1.68 15.64 -20.40
C ARG A 58 0.45 15.21 -19.61
N GLU A 59 -0.70 15.07 -20.25
CA GLU A 59 -1.90 14.59 -19.58
C GLU A 59 -1.75 13.14 -19.09
N LEU A 60 -1.03 12.28 -19.82
CA LEU A 60 -0.71 10.92 -19.35
C LEU A 60 0.21 10.93 -18.12
N VAL A 61 1.25 11.77 -18.09
CA VAL A 61 2.13 11.91 -16.92
C VAL A 61 1.34 12.40 -15.71
N LYS A 62 0.47 13.39 -15.92
CA LYS A 62 -0.41 13.92 -14.89
C LYS A 62 -1.37 12.84 -14.36
N GLY A 63 -2.03 12.11 -15.25
CA GLY A 63 -2.91 10.98 -14.88
C GLY A 63 -2.18 9.93 -14.05
N ARG A 64 -1.01 9.49 -14.50
CA ARG A 64 -0.16 8.53 -13.76
C ARG A 64 0.23 9.04 -12.37
N ALA A 65 0.57 10.32 -12.25
CA ALA A 65 0.90 10.92 -10.95
C ALA A 65 -0.31 10.94 -10.02
N PHE A 66 -1.50 11.33 -10.52
CA PHE A 66 -2.73 11.32 -9.75
C PHE A 66 -3.13 9.91 -9.29
N ASP A 67 -3.00 8.90 -10.16
CA ASP A 67 -3.31 7.52 -9.80
C ASP A 67 -2.40 7.01 -8.68
N ARG A 68 -1.09 7.29 -8.76
CA ARG A 68 -0.14 6.94 -7.69
C ARG A 68 -0.46 7.67 -6.39
N LEU A 69 -0.75 8.96 -6.45
CA LEU A 69 -1.14 9.74 -5.27
C LEU A 69 -2.45 9.23 -4.66
N ARG A 70 -3.41 8.80 -5.48
CA ARG A 70 -4.66 8.19 -5.01
C ARG A 70 -4.39 6.90 -4.26
N THR A 71 -3.52 6.02 -4.78
CA THR A 71 -3.12 4.80 -4.07
C THR A 71 -2.45 5.10 -2.74
N ILE A 72 -1.55 6.08 -2.69
CA ILE A 72 -0.91 6.49 -1.42
C ILE A 72 -1.95 7.00 -0.42
N ALA A 73 -2.88 7.85 -0.86
CA ALA A 73 -3.95 8.36 -0.01
C ALA A 73 -4.84 7.23 0.55
N GLU A 74 -5.20 6.26 -0.29
CA GLU A 74 -5.95 5.07 0.12
C GLU A 74 -5.19 4.25 1.17
N GLN A 75 -3.88 4.06 1.00
CA GLN A 75 -3.01 3.37 1.96
C GLN A 75 -2.91 4.12 3.29
N MET A 76 -2.74 5.45 3.27
CA MET A 76 -2.70 6.27 4.49
C MET A 76 -4.00 6.17 5.28
N GLU A 77 -5.13 6.14 4.58
CA GLU A 77 -6.44 5.99 5.19
C GLU A 77 -6.64 4.59 5.79
N GLN A 78 -6.17 3.53 5.11
CA GLN A 78 -6.15 2.17 5.68
C GLN A 78 -5.31 2.10 6.96
N LEU A 79 -4.10 2.68 6.94
CA LEU A 79 -3.23 2.74 8.12
C LEU A 79 -3.90 3.51 9.27
N ARG A 80 -4.56 4.63 8.97
CA ARG A 80 -5.32 5.40 9.97
C ARG A 80 -6.42 4.56 10.61
N ARG A 81 -7.20 3.82 9.82
CA ARG A 81 -8.26 2.93 10.34
C ARG A 81 -7.68 1.81 11.21
N ALA A 82 -6.59 1.19 10.78
CA ALA A 82 -5.92 0.16 11.56
C ALA A 82 -5.41 0.72 12.90
N ALA A 83 -4.84 1.92 12.91
CA ALA A 83 -4.39 2.57 14.14
C ALA A 83 -5.53 2.85 15.11
N ILE A 84 -6.68 3.34 14.62
CA ILE A 84 -7.88 3.55 15.45
C ILE A 84 -8.34 2.22 16.05
N HIS A 85 -8.41 1.17 15.25
CA HIS A 85 -8.81 -0.14 15.72
C HIS A 85 -7.91 -0.65 16.85
N VAL A 86 -6.58 -0.55 16.70
CA VAL A 86 -5.62 -0.95 17.75
C VAL A 86 -5.82 -0.17 19.05
N LEU A 87 -6.13 1.13 18.96
CA LEU A 87 -6.40 1.95 20.15
C LEU A 87 -7.71 1.55 20.83
N GLU A 88 -8.75 1.23 20.06
CA GLU A 88 -10.02 0.72 20.58
C GLU A 88 -9.86 -0.66 21.23
N GLU A 89 -9.06 -1.55 20.64
CA GLU A 89 -8.69 -2.84 21.22
C GLU A 89 -7.96 -2.64 22.55
N ALA A 90 -6.89 -1.85 22.58
CA ALA A 90 -6.13 -1.59 23.80
C ALA A 90 -7.00 -0.97 24.91
N LYS A 91 -7.95 -0.10 24.55
CA LYS A 91 -8.90 0.48 25.51
C LYS A 91 -9.84 -0.59 26.09
N ARG A 92 -10.40 -1.47 25.26
CA ARG A 92 -11.26 -2.58 25.75
C ARG A 92 -10.48 -3.53 26.65
N ASP A 93 -9.23 -3.82 26.29
CA ASP A 93 -8.35 -4.67 27.08
C ASP A 93 -8.08 -4.05 28.46
N GLU A 94 -7.82 -2.75 28.52
CA GLU A 94 -7.67 -2.01 29.77
C GLU A 94 -8.97 -2.00 30.59
N GLU A 95 -10.12 -1.74 29.94
CA GLU A 95 -11.43 -1.77 30.59
C GLU A 95 -11.67 -3.15 31.23
N LEU A 96 -11.48 -4.23 30.46
CA LEU A 96 -11.65 -5.59 30.96
C LEU A 96 -10.66 -5.94 32.08
N HIS A 97 -9.42 -5.47 31.98
CA HIS A 97 -8.42 -5.65 33.03
C HIS A 97 -8.78 -4.93 34.33
N SER A 98 -9.39 -3.73 34.21
CA SER A 98 -9.76 -2.89 35.35
C SER A 98 -11.03 -3.33 36.08
N VAL A 99 -11.88 -4.15 35.44
CA VAL A 99 -13.13 -4.63 36.06
C VAL A 99 -12.80 -5.54 37.26
N ALA A 100 -13.43 -5.24 38.40
CA ALA A 100 -13.26 -6.04 39.61
C ALA A 100 -13.66 -7.50 39.37
N CYS A 101 -12.80 -8.43 39.80
CA CYS A 101 -13.11 -9.86 39.71
C CYS A 101 -14.29 -10.20 40.63
N ASN A 102 -15.49 -10.29 40.06
CA ASN A 102 -16.73 -10.65 40.75
C ASN A 102 -16.86 -12.18 40.89
N MET A 103 -15.87 -12.81 41.52
CA MET A 103 -15.93 -14.24 41.82
C MET A 103 -17.00 -14.49 42.89
N GLN A 104 -18.15 -15.02 42.50
CA GLN A 104 -19.21 -15.41 43.42
C GLN A 104 -18.97 -16.85 43.90
N LYS A 105 -18.78 -17.03 45.21
CA LYS A 105 -18.68 -18.35 45.83
C LYS A 105 -20.03 -18.73 46.44
N TYR A 106 -20.66 -19.76 45.91
CA TYR A 106 -21.87 -20.33 46.49
C TYR A 106 -21.51 -21.46 47.47
N PRO A 107 -21.87 -21.35 48.76
CA PRO A 107 -21.58 -22.41 49.73
C PRO A 107 -22.32 -23.70 49.33
N GLY A 108 -21.57 -24.79 49.15
CA GLY A 108 -22.07 -26.10 48.72
C GLY A 108 -21.89 -26.42 47.23
N GLN A 109 -21.52 -25.44 46.41
CA GLN A 109 -21.23 -25.64 44.99
C GLN A 109 -19.72 -25.79 44.80
N LYS A 110 -19.27 -26.93 44.25
CA LYS A 110 -17.83 -27.20 44.01
C LYS A 110 -17.27 -26.49 42.77
N THR A 111 -18.14 -25.86 41.98
CA THR A 111 -17.77 -25.13 40.77
C THR A 111 -17.83 -23.64 41.07
N GLU A 112 -16.67 -23.01 41.13
CA GLU A 112 -16.56 -21.55 41.14
C GLU A 112 -17.05 -21.05 39.77
N GLU A 113 -18.25 -20.48 39.72
CA GLU A 113 -18.83 -19.95 38.48
C GLU A 113 -18.33 -18.52 38.26
N TYR A 114 -17.41 -18.36 37.31
CA TYR A 114 -16.83 -17.06 36.98
C TYR A 114 -17.80 -16.23 36.11
N VAL A 115 -18.59 -15.37 36.75
CA VAL A 115 -19.47 -14.43 36.05
C VAL A 115 -18.63 -13.39 35.29
N ALA A 116 -18.92 -13.19 33.99
CA ALA A 116 -18.20 -12.27 33.09
C ALA A 116 -16.71 -12.58 32.88
N SER A 117 -16.30 -13.85 32.93
CA SER A 117 -14.96 -14.24 32.51
C SER A 117 -14.85 -14.32 30.98
N TYR A 118 -13.72 -13.84 30.46
CA TYR A 118 -13.37 -13.90 29.04
C TYR A 118 -12.00 -14.57 28.87
N ARG A 119 -11.82 -15.33 27.78
CA ARG A 119 -10.53 -15.91 27.38
C ARG A 119 -9.97 -15.13 26.19
N LEU A 120 -8.71 -14.72 26.28
CA LEU A 120 -7.97 -14.13 25.17
C LEU A 120 -7.49 -15.24 24.24
N GLU A 121 -7.97 -15.23 23.00
CA GLU A 121 -7.60 -16.19 21.98
C GLU A 121 -6.30 -15.80 21.24
N SER A 122 -5.72 -16.74 20.49
CA SER A 122 -4.51 -16.48 19.69
C SER A 122 -4.73 -15.44 18.58
N ASP A 123 -5.97 -15.23 18.16
CA ASP A 123 -6.38 -14.22 17.18
C ASP A 123 -6.66 -12.84 17.81
N ARG A 124 -6.33 -12.66 19.11
CA ARG A 124 -6.57 -11.46 19.93
C ARG A 124 -8.04 -11.12 20.16
N SER A 125 -8.96 -12.01 19.82
CA SER A 125 -10.35 -11.84 20.21
C SER A 125 -10.59 -12.29 21.64
N TRP A 126 -11.49 -11.59 22.33
CA TRP A 126 -11.99 -12.00 23.65
C TRP A 126 -13.25 -12.82 23.48
N THR A 127 -13.22 -14.06 23.95
CA THR A 127 -14.39 -14.96 23.92
C THR A 127 -14.99 -15.07 25.32
N PRO A 128 -16.29 -14.77 25.51
CA PRO A 128 -16.96 -15.01 26.79
C PRO A 128 -16.87 -16.49 27.19
N ILE A 129 -16.73 -16.79 28.48
CA ILE A 129 -16.56 -18.16 28.96
C ILE A 129 -17.70 -19.11 28.53
N ALA A 130 -18.92 -18.57 28.36
CA ALA A 130 -20.09 -19.31 27.91
C ALA A 130 -19.92 -19.87 26.49
N ASP A 131 -19.17 -19.16 25.63
CA ASP A 131 -19.05 -19.47 24.21
C ASP A 131 -17.73 -20.19 23.88
N ILE A 132 -16.82 -20.33 24.86
CA ILE A 132 -15.50 -20.96 24.68
C ILE A 132 -15.62 -22.37 24.10
N VAL A 133 -16.54 -23.17 24.63
CA VAL A 133 -16.69 -24.58 24.24
C VAL A 133 -17.11 -24.70 22.78
N GLU A 134 -18.06 -23.86 22.35
CA GLU A 134 -18.53 -23.85 20.97
C GLU A 134 -17.43 -23.38 20.03
N ARG A 135 -16.74 -22.29 20.37
CA ARG A 135 -15.63 -21.76 19.56
C ARG A 135 -14.49 -22.77 19.42
N ASP A 136 -14.12 -23.47 20.49
CA ASP A 136 -13.09 -24.51 20.45
C ASP A 136 -13.48 -25.67 19.53
N GLN A 137 -14.75 -26.09 19.55
CA GLN A 137 -15.26 -27.13 18.65
C GLN A 137 -15.23 -26.68 17.18
N GLN A 138 -15.66 -25.45 16.90
CA GLN A 138 -15.60 -24.87 15.56
C GLN A 138 -14.16 -24.82 15.04
N PHE A 139 -13.21 -24.36 15.89
CA PHE A 139 -11.80 -24.27 15.51
C PHE A 139 -11.15 -25.65 15.34
N ALA A 140 -11.50 -26.63 16.16
CA ALA A 140 -11.05 -28.02 16.02
C ALA A 140 -11.54 -28.64 14.71
N SER A 141 -12.79 -28.36 14.32
CA SER A 141 -13.37 -28.83 13.06
C SER A 141 -12.66 -28.20 11.86
N LEU A 142 -12.43 -26.89 11.88
CA LEU A 142 -11.66 -26.17 10.85
C LEU A 142 -10.21 -26.68 10.75
N LYS A 143 -9.54 -26.90 11.89
CA LYS A 143 -8.18 -27.49 11.93
C LYS A 143 -8.16 -28.87 11.27
N THR A 144 -9.16 -29.69 11.53
CA THR A 144 -9.26 -31.04 10.96
C THR A 144 -9.46 -30.97 9.44
N PHE A 145 -10.37 -30.10 8.98
CA PHE A 145 -10.62 -29.87 7.56
C PHE A 145 -9.37 -29.39 6.82
N MET A 146 -8.67 -28.39 7.35
CA MET A 146 -7.44 -27.89 6.75
C MET A 146 -6.34 -28.96 6.66
N LYS A 147 -6.24 -29.84 7.67
CA LYS A 147 -5.28 -30.95 7.66
C LYS A 147 -5.59 -31.97 6.56
N GLN A 148 -6.86 -32.15 6.20
CA GLN A 148 -7.29 -33.07 5.13
C GLN A 148 -7.06 -32.49 3.72
N GLN A 149 -7.14 -31.18 3.52
CA GLN A 149 -6.91 -30.57 2.20
C GLN A 149 -5.43 -30.46 1.81
N ILE A 150 -4.51 -30.55 2.77
CA ILE A 150 -3.07 -30.38 2.57
C ILE A 150 -2.34 -31.75 2.46
N LEU A 151 -3.08 -32.86 2.53
CA LEU A 151 -2.60 -34.23 2.28
C LEU A 151 -3.26 -34.83 1.05
#